data_AF-A0A379JKB1-F1
#
_entry.id   AF-A0A379JKB1-F1
#
_cell.length_a   1.000
_cell.length_b   1.000
_cell.length_c   1.000
_cell.angle_alpha   90.00
_cell.angle_beta   90.00
_cell.angle_gamma   90.00
#
_symmetry.space_group_name_H-M   'P 1'
#
loop_
_entity.id
_entity.type
_entity.pdbx_description
1 polymer ?
#
loop_
_entity_poly.entity_id
_entity_poly.type
_entity_poly.pdbx_seq_one_letter_code
_entity_poly.pdbx_strand_id
1 'polypeptide(L)'
;MKRTDVLACEVCGRLPHPHRTRLALAKLAAVFPVELALHALVVHYHLPYLATVLVLTVTTTILVIWVVEPSAMRMLGSWLHGPELRHRDHVRRADYLWRIRVRIDDSPGRLESLAKHLANRRANILTVHVHHLENGVLDELVVSTPADVTTHALETAVMRAGGTVVGIWPAPALALVDGQTKALTLATRLAADPDELPLVIAELLGAQYVTGTSVPRTPGVTLTIDAHPELPMTFVRAGEPFTPAEIARAHRLTDLALLVTHQR
;
A
#
# COMPACT_ATOMS: atom_id res chain seq x y z
N MET A 1 13.10 -13.81 -17.52
CA MET A 1 12.35 -12.80 -16.76
C MET A 1 13.06 -12.58 -15.43
N LYS A 2 13.48 -11.36 -15.10
CA LYS A 2 14.01 -11.07 -13.77
C LYS A 2 12.84 -11.01 -12.79
N ARG A 3 13.05 -11.51 -11.56
CA ARG A 3 12.00 -11.48 -10.51
C ARG A 3 11.53 -10.05 -10.20
N THR A 4 12.32 -9.04 -10.52
CA THR A 4 11.99 -7.62 -10.38
C THR A 4 11.00 -7.10 -11.43
N ASP A 5 10.84 -7.79 -12.56
CA ASP A 5 10.00 -7.31 -13.68
C ASP A 5 8.52 -7.23 -13.25
N VAL A 6 8.12 -8.05 -12.27
CA VAL A 6 6.76 -8.02 -11.68
C VAL A 6 6.49 -6.77 -10.83
N LEU A 7 7.50 -5.97 -10.52
CA LEU A 7 7.39 -4.70 -9.79
C LEU A 7 7.42 -3.50 -10.74
N ALA A 8 7.68 -3.70 -12.03
CA ALA A 8 7.70 -2.60 -12.98
C ALA A 8 6.28 -2.05 -13.14
N CYS A 9 6.15 -0.73 -13.14
CA CYS A 9 4.89 -0.07 -13.47
C CYS A 9 4.48 -0.44 -14.90
N GLU A 10 3.24 -0.90 -15.09
CA GLU A 10 2.72 -1.32 -16.40
C GLU A 10 2.66 -0.17 -17.42
N VAL A 11 2.56 1.08 -16.93
CA VAL A 11 2.44 2.28 -17.77
C VAL A 11 3.81 2.85 -18.17
N CYS A 12 4.72 3.05 -17.21
CA CYS A 12 5.99 3.72 -17.47
C CYS A 12 7.21 2.78 -17.46
N GLY A 13 7.03 1.49 -17.15
CA GLY A 13 8.09 0.48 -17.09
C GLY A 13 9.13 0.68 -15.99
N ARG A 14 8.98 1.70 -15.13
CA ARG A 14 9.94 2.01 -14.07
C ARG A 14 9.72 1.13 -12.84
N LEU A 15 10.82 0.74 -12.21
CA LEU A 15 10.83 0.06 -10.92
C LEU A 15 10.64 1.08 -9.78
N PRO A 16 10.03 0.67 -8.65
CA PRO A 16 9.90 1.50 -7.46
C PRO A 16 11.28 1.92 -6.94
N HIS A 17 11.39 3.12 -6.37
CA HIS A 17 12.67 3.60 -5.86
C HIS A 17 13.16 2.76 -4.68
N PRO A 18 14.42 2.27 -4.70
CA PRO A 18 14.96 1.49 -3.59
C PRO A 18 15.25 2.40 -2.38
N HIS A 19 15.27 1.81 -1.20
CA HIS A 19 15.64 2.52 0.02
C HIS A 19 17.08 3.06 -0.06
N ARG A 20 17.31 4.31 0.38
CA ARG A 20 18.61 5.02 0.24
C ARG A 20 19.79 4.22 0.78
N THR A 21 19.64 3.58 1.94
CA THR A 21 20.72 2.79 2.58
C THR A 21 21.10 1.56 1.76
N ARG A 22 20.11 0.86 1.17
CA ARG A 22 20.36 -0.29 0.29
C ARG A 22 21.02 0.13 -1.00
N LEU A 23 20.61 1.27 -1.56
CA LEU A 23 21.28 1.83 -2.74
C LEU A 23 22.74 2.17 -2.45
N ALA A 24 23.03 2.81 -1.32
CA ALA A 24 24.40 3.13 -0.92
C ALA A 24 25.25 1.86 -0.73
N LEU A 25 24.73 0.85 -0.02
CA LEU A 25 25.41 -0.43 0.17
C LEU A 25 25.63 -1.17 -1.15
N ALA A 26 24.66 -1.15 -2.06
CA ALA A 26 24.80 -1.76 -3.38
C ALA A 26 25.89 -1.07 -4.22
N LYS A 27 25.95 0.28 -4.18
CA LYS A 27 27.01 1.05 -4.83
C LYS A 27 28.38 0.70 -4.23
N LEU A 28 28.52 0.69 -2.91
CA LEU A 28 29.78 0.32 -2.24
C LEU A 28 30.22 -1.11 -2.56
N ALA A 29 29.29 -2.07 -2.53
CA ALA A 29 29.58 -3.48 -2.85
C ALA A 29 30.03 -3.67 -4.31
N ALA A 30 29.56 -2.82 -5.24
CA ALA A 30 30.01 -2.85 -6.63
C ALA A 30 31.37 -2.16 -6.84
N VAL A 31 31.67 -1.08 -6.10
CA VAL A 31 32.95 -0.34 -6.22
C VAL A 31 34.10 -1.09 -5.57
N PHE A 32 33.88 -1.60 -4.35
CA PHE A 32 34.95 -2.05 -3.46
C PHE A 32 35.85 -3.16 -4.04
N PRO A 33 35.32 -4.24 -4.67
CA PRO A 33 36.16 -5.29 -5.24
C PRO A 33 37.07 -4.77 -6.35
N VAL A 34 36.59 -3.80 -7.12
CA VAL A 34 37.32 -3.27 -8.27
C VAL A 34 38.40 -2.29 -7.84
N GLU A 35 38.10 -1.43 -6.88
CA GLU A 35 39.10 -0.59 -6.21
C GLU A 35 40.20 -1.44 -5.58
N LEU A 36 39.83 -2.50 -4.87
CA LEU A 36 40.78 -3.41 -4.24
C LEU A 36 41.69 -4.09 -5.28
N ALA A 37 41.13 -4.58 -6.39
CA ALA A 37 41.88 -5.19 -7.47
C ALA A 37 42.83 -4.19 -8.16
N LEU A 38 42.36 -2.95 -8.38
CA LEU A 38 43.17 -1.89 -8.96
C LEU A 38 44.36 -1.52 -8.06
N HIS A 39 44.12 -1.37 -6.75
CA HIS A 39 45.18 -1.12 -5.78
C HIS A 39 46.18 -2.27 -5.71
N ALA A 40 45.70 -3.52 -5.70
CA ALA A 40 46.56 -4.70 -5.70
C ALA A 40 47.46 -4.76 -6.96
N LEU A 41 46.90 -4.40 -8.12
CA LEU A 41 47.62 -4.39 -9.39
C LEU A 41 48.69 -3.29 -9.42
N VAL A 42 48.36 -2.08 -8.98
CA VAL A 42 49.30 -0.97 -8.88
C VAL A 42 50.48 -1.30 -7.96
N VAL A 43 50.21 -1.93 -6.80
CA VAL A 43 51.25 -2.37 -5.86
C VAL A 43 52.17 -3.43 -6.48
N HIS A 44 51.60 -4.35 -7.27
CA HIS A 44 52.35 -5.43 -7.91
C HIS A 44 53.33 -4.93 -8.99
N TYR A 45 52.95 -3.91 -9.76
CA TYR A 45 53.77 -3.41 -10.89
C TYR A 45 54.80 -2.32 -10.52
N HIS A 46 54.90 -1.93 -9.24
CA HIS A 46 55.89 -0.95 -8.74
C HIS A 46 56.00 0.33 -9.59
N LEU A 47 54.85 0.92 -9.94
CA LEU A 47 54.78 2.13 -10.75
C LEU A 47 55.37 3.35 -10.01
N PRO A 48 55.99 4.32 -10.73
CA PRO A 48 56.40 5.58 -10.12
C PRO A 48 55.19 6.33 -9.55
N TYR A 49 55.39 7.10 -8.47
CA TYR A 49 54.32 7.70 -7.68
C TYR A 49 53.28 8.50 -8.50
N LEU A 50 53.75 9.34 -9.44
CA LEU A 50 52.88 10.13 -10.30
C LEU A 50 52.03 9.27 -11.24
N ALA A 51 52.58 8.18 -11.77
CA ALA A 51 51.85 7.25 -12.61
C ALA A 51 50.79 6.49 -11.79
N THR A 52 51.12 6.10 -10.56
CA THR A 52 50.18 5.48 -9.62
C THR A 52 48.96 6.36 -9.35
N VAL A 53 49.18 7.64 -8.99
CA VAL A 53 48.08 8.58 -8.71
C VAL A 53 47.22 8.81 -9.96
N LEU A 54 47.83 8.97 -11.12
CA LEU A 54 47.11 9.21 -12.37
C LEU A 54 46.30 7.99 -12.82
N VAL A 55 46.89 6.79 -12.75
CA VAL A 55 46.19 5.54 -13.08
C VAL A 55 45.04 5.30 -12.12
N LEU A 56 45.24 5.44 -10.82
CA LEU A 56 44.16 5.27 -9.84
C LEU A 56 43.02 6.25 -10.11
N THR A 57 43.29 7.55 -10.15
CA THR A 57 42.24 8.57 -10.31
C THR A 57 41.45 8.42 -11.60
N VAL A 58 42.11 8.20 -12.74
CA VAL A 58 41.43 8.04 -14.03
C VAL A 58 40.61 6.75 -14.06
N THR A 59 41.21 5.63 -13.63
CA THR A 59 40.55 4.31 -13.72
C THR A 59 39.38 4.22 -12.74
N THR A 60 39.54 4.69 -11.50
CA THR A 60 38.47 4.82 -10.51
C THR A 60 37.31 5.66 -11.05
N THR A 61 37.59 6.84 -11.62
CA THR A 61 36.54 7.72 -12.15
C THR A 61 35.75 7.07 -13.28
N ILE A 62 36.46 6.46 -14.24
CA ILE A 62 35.82 5.75 -15.36
C ILE A 62 34.95 4.61 -14.84
N LEU A 63 35.47 3.83 -13.89
CA LEU A 63 34.81 2.64 -13.41
C LEU A 63 33.58 2.93 -12.54
N VAL A 64 33.64 3.98 -11.72
CA VAL A 64 32.49 4.46 -10.94
C VAL A 64 31.34 4.90 -11.86
N ILE A 65 31.64 5.63 -12.93
CA ILE A 65 30.61 6.15 -13.84
C ILE A 65 30.02 5.02 -14.71
N TRP A 66 30.88 4.21 -15.32
CA TRP A 66 30.45 3.27 -16.38
C TRP A 66 30.10 1.88 -15.90
N VAL A 67 30.64 1.43 -14.77
CA VAL A 67 30.48 0.04 -14.31
C VAL A 67 29.58 0.00 -13.09
N VAL A 68 29.85 0.82 -12.08
CA VAL A 68 29.20 0.70 -10.76
C VAL A 68 27.71 1.02 -10.84
N GLU A 69 27.34 2.12 -11.49
CA GLU A 69 25.94 2.55 -11.55
C GLU A 69 25.04 1.56 -12.33
N PRO A 70 25.41 1.10 -13.55
CA PRO A 70 24.61 0.10 -14.25
C PRO A 70 24.72 -1.32 -13.66
N SER A 71 25.86 -1.71 -13.08
CA SER A 71 26.05 -3.06 -12.52
C SER A 71 25.34 -3.24 -11.18
N ALA A 72 25.33 -2.23 -10.31
CA ALA A 72 24.58 -2.27 -9.05
C ALA A 72 23.09 -2.53 -9.31
N MET A 73 22.50 -1.84 -10.29
CA MET A 73 21.09 -2.04 -10.67
C MET A 73 20.84 -3.43 -11.28
N ARG A 74 21.76 -3.96 -12.11
CA ARG A 74 21.57 -5.23 -12.80
C ARG A 74 21.80 -6.46 -11.93
N MET A 75 22.84 -6.47 -11.10
CA MET A 75 23.24 -7.62 -10.28
C MET A 75 22.54 -7.64 -8.93
N LEU A 76 22.37 -6.47 -8.30
CA LEU A 76 21.79 -6.37 -6.96
C LEU A 76 20.30 -6.00 -7.00
N GLY A 77 19.66 -5.93 -8.17
CA GLY A 77 18.25 -5.51 -8.31
C GLY A 77 17.27 -6.31 -7.44
N SER A 78 17.43 -7.63 -7.37
CA SER A 78 16.58 -8.48 -6.51
C SER A 78 16.82 -8.23 -5.01
N TRP A 79 18.05 -7.87 -4.62
CA TRP A 79 18.37 -7.49 -3.26
C TRP A 79 17.88 -6.07 -2.95
N LEU A 80 18.10 -5.10 -3.84
CA LEU A 80 17.63 -3.72 -3.76
C LEU A 80 16.12 -3.65 -3.52
N HIS A 81 15.34 -4.43 -4.30
CA HIS A 81 13.88 -4.51 -4.18
C HIS A 81 13.40 -5.70 -3.33
N GLY A 82 14.30 -6.36 -2.58
CA GLY A 82 13.98 -7.52 -1.75
C GLY A 82 12.81 -7.31 -0.77
N PRO A 83 12.65 -6.16 -0.09
CA PRO A 83 11.53 -5.93 0.82
C PRO A 83 10.21 -5.89 0.07
N GLU A 84 10.17 -5.21 -1.08
CA GLU A 84 8.98 -5.08 -1.92
C GLU A 84 8.58 -6.43 -2.54
N LEU A 85 9.56 -7.20 -3.01
CA LEU A 85 9.36 -8.57 -3.49
C LEU A 85 8.80 -9.48 -2.39
N ARG A 86 9.31 -9.38 -1.16
CA ARG A 86 8.80 -10.13 -0.02
C ARG A 86 7.39 -9.71 0.35
N HIS A 87 7.10 -8.42 0.36
CA HIS A 87 5.76 -7.89 0.63
C HIS A 87 4.74 -8.47 -0.35
N ARG A 88 5.05 -8.41 -1.65
CA ARG A 88 4.20 -8.96 -2.71
C ARG A 88 4.05 -10.48 -2.61
N ASP A 89 5.13 -11.21 -2.33
CA ASP A 89 5.08 -12.66 -2.10
C ASP A 89 4.23 -13.02 -0.87
N HIS A 90 4.30 -12.21 0.20
CA HIS A 90 3.47 -12.39 1.39
C HIS A 90 1.99 -12.15 1.10
N VAL A 91 1.64 -11.13 0.32
CA VAL A 91 0.26 -10.89 -0.13
C VAL A 91 -0.23 -12.06 -0.97
N ARG A 92 0.58 -12.59 -1.90
CA ARG A 92 0.18 -13.75 -2.73
C ARG A 92 0.04 -15.06 -1.96
N ARG A 93 0.76 -15.21 -0.84
CA ARG A 93 0.70 -16.37 0.05
C ARG A 93 -0.25 -16.19 1.23
N ALA A 94 -0.91 -15.04 1.34
CA ALA A 94 -1.85 -14.80 2.42
C ALA A 94 -3.04 -15.74 2.25
N ASP A 95 -3.30 -16.56 3.28
CA ASP A 95 -4.46 -17.44 3.29
C ASP A 95 -5.74 -16.63 3.56
N TYR A 96 -5.64 -15.61 4.44
CA TYR A 96 -6.72 -14.69 4.78
C TYR A 96 -6.24 -13.25 4.89
N LEU A 97 -7.15 -12.33 4.53
CA LEU A 97 -7.02 -10.89 4.72
C LEU A 97 -8.09 -10.41 5.70
N TRP A 98 -7.70 -9.52 6.60
CA TRP A 98 -8.57 -8.95 7.62
C TRP A 98 -8.47 -7.44 7.62
N ARG A 99 -9.61 -6.77 7.80
CA ARG A 99 -9.70 -5.35 8.10
C ARG A 99 -9.96 -5.21 9.59
N ILE A 100 -9.06 -4.56 10.30
CA ILE A 100 -9.11 -4.31 11.74
C ILE A 100 -9.30 -2.81 11.95
N ARG A 101 -10.35 -2.43 12.66
CA ARG A 101 -10.50 -1.06 13.17
C ARG A 101 -10.20 -1.03 14.65
N VAL A 102 -9.31 -0.14 15.05
CA VAL A 102 -8.81 -0.05 16.41
C VAL A 102 -8.65 1.42 16.78
N ARG A 103 -8.96 1.74 18.04
CA ARG A 103 -8.56 3.00 18.65
C ARG A 103 -7.28 2.77 19.43
N ILE A 104 -6.26 3.56 19.12
CA ILE A 104 -4.96 3.52 19.79
C ILE A 104 -4.70 4.93 20.30
N ASP A 105 -4.27 5.03 21.56
CA ASP A 105 -3.83 6.32 22.10
C ASP A 105 -2.65 6.86 21.29
N ASP A 106 -2.68 8.14 20.94
CA ASP A 106 -1.57 8.82 20.27
C ASP A 106 -0.43 9.10 21.28
N SER A 107 0.26 8.03 21.65
CA SER A 107 1.45 8.06 22.50
C SER A 107 2.61 7.31 21.82
N PRO A 108 3.85 7.83 21.93
CA PRO A 108 5.01 7.19 21.30
C PRO A 108 5.11 5.70 21.67
N GLY A 109 5.32 4.85 20.67
CA GLY A 109 5.51 3.40 20.86
C GLY A 109 4.23 2.55 20.90
N ARG A 110 3.03 3.13 20.90
CA ARG A 110 1.78 2.35 20.88
C ARG A 110 1.58 1.59 19.57
N LEU A 111 1.77 2.26 18.44
CA LEU A 111 1.68 1.62 17.13
C LEU A 111 2.76 0.53 16.95
N GLU A 112 3.96 0.76 17.51
CA GLU A 112 5.04 -0.23 17.52
C GLU A 112 4.64 -1.46 18.35
N SER A 113 4.06 -1.26 19.53
CA SER A 113 3.54 -2.33 20.36
C SER A 113 2.47 -3.14 19.63
N LEU A 114 1.55 -2.47 18.92
CA LEU A 114 0.54 -3.15 18.10
C LEU A 114 1.17 -3.98 17.00
N ALA A 115 2.07 -3.37 16.22
CA ALA A 115 2.78 -4.06 15.14
C ALA A 115 3.53 -5.30 15.66
N LYS A 116 4.16 -5.21 16.84
CA LYS A 116 4.86 -6.33 17.48
C LYS A 116 3.91 -7.46 17.90
N HIS A 117 2.77 -7.13 18.49
CA HIS A 117 1.78 -8.14 18.92
C HIS A 117 1.14 -8.86 17.73
N LEU A 118 0.85 -8.14 16.64
CA LEU A 118 0.38 -8.73 15.39
C LEU A 118 1.46 -9.61 14.75
N ALA A 119 2.71 -9.14 14.70
CA ALA A 119 3.83 -9.91 14.16
C ALA A 119 4.07 -11.22 14.93
N ASN A 120 3.91 -11.23 16.26
CA ASN A 120 4.00 -12.45 17.08
C ASN A 120 2.92 -13.50 16.72
N ARG A 121 1.83 -13.08 16.08
CA ARG A 121 0.79 -13.96 15.54
C ARG A 121 0.96 -14.26 14.06
N ARG A 122 2.11 -13.88 13.47
CA ARG A 122 2.37 -13.96 12.03
C ARG A 122 1.35 -13.14 11.20
N ALA A 123 0.69 -12.16 11.82
CA ALA A 123 -0.17 -11.20 11.15
C ALA A 123 0.69 -10.06 10.61
N ASN A 124 0.69 -9.88 9.29
CA ASN A 124 1.47 -8.85 8.62
C ASN A 124 0.58 -7.67 8.24
N ILE A 125 0.96 -6.46 8.65
CA ILE A 125 0.23 -5.24 8.31
C ILE A 125 0.56 -4.87 6.85
N LEU A 126 -0.47 -4.69 6.04
CA LEU A 126 -0.38 -4.38 4.62
C LEU A 126 -0.66 -2.90 4.35
N THR A 127 -1.71 -2.37 4.96
CA THR A 127 -2.05 -0.95 4.89
C THR A 127 -2.48 -0.45 6.26
N VAL A 128 -2.25 0.85 6.49
CA VAL A 128 -2.74 1.58 7.67
C VAL A 128 -3.37 2.88 7.18
N HIS A 129 -4.62 3.10 7.57
CA HIS A 129 -5.36 4.31 7.30
C HIS A 129 -5.81 4.93 8.62
N VAL A 130 -5.54 6.22 8.78
CA VAL A 130 -5.89 6.96 9.99
C VAL A 130 -7.10 7.82 9.70
N HIS A 131 -8.19 7.61 10.43
CA HIS A 131 -9.41 8.39 10.33
C HIS A 131 -9.52 9.31 11.55
N HIS A 132 -9.62 10.61 11.30
CA HIS A 132 -9.88 11.61 12.33
C HIS A 132 -11.40 11.76 12.47
N LEU A 133 -11.92 11.46 13.66
CA LEU A 133 -13.33 11.57 14.03
C LEU A 133 -13.47 12.64 15.12
N GLU A 134 -14.67 13.16 15.32
CA GLU A 134 -14.97 14.13 16.39
C GLU A 134 -14.64 13.59 17.79
N ASN A 135 -14.67 12.26 17.97
CA ASN A 135 -14.40 11.56 19.22
C ASN A 135 -13.01 10.89 19.28
N GLY A 136 -12.07 11.32 18.43
CA GLY A 136 -10.68 10.87 18.45
C GLY A 136 -10.20 10.22 17.15
N VAL A 137 -9.12 9.45 17.24
CA VAL A 137 -8.47 8.80 16.10
C VAL A 137 -8.92 7.34 16.00
N LEU A 138 -9.28 6.91 14.79
CA LEU A 138 -9.60 5.54 14.45
C LEU A 138 -8.62 5.04 13.39
N ASP A 139 -7.85 4.03 13.75
CA ASP A 139 -6.92 3.38 12.83
C ASP A 139 -7.59 2.19 12.18
N GLU A 140 -7.55 2.13 10.85
CA GLU A 140 -7.95 1.01 10.04
C GLU A 140 -6.70 0.33 9.48
N LEU A 141 -6.50 -0.95 9.82
CA LEU A 141 -5.41 -1.76 9.35
C LEU A 141 -5.95 -2.88 8.46
N VAL A 142 -5.32 -3.11 7.31
CA VAL A 142 -5.50 -4.37 6.57
C VAL A 142 -4.32 -5.27 6.88
N VAL A 143 -4.61 -6.47 7.39
CA VAL A 143 -3.58 -7.45 7.77
C VAL A 143 -3.76 -8.76 7.01
N SER A 144 -2.66 -9.39 6.61
CA SER A 144 -2.68 -10.78 6.16
C SER A 144 -2.31 -11.74 7.27
N THR A 145 -2.95 -12.91 7.30
CA THR A 145 -2.65 -13.96 8.26
C THR A 145 -2.57 -15.33 7.59
N PRO A 146 -1.86 -16.30 8.20
CA PRO A 146 -2.04 -17.70 7.84
C PRO A 146 -3.42 -18.22 8.26
N ALA A 147 -3.81 -19.39 7.73
CA ALA A 147 -5.12 -20.01 7.93
C ALA A 147 -5.48 -20.38 9.38
N ASP A 148 -4.48 -20.54 10.25
CA ASP A 148 -4.67 -20.91 11.67
C ASP A 148 -5.03 -19.72 12.58
N VAL A 149 -4.93 -18.48 12.08
CA VAL A 149 -5.18 -17.28 12.88
C VAL A 149 -6.66 -16.91 12.85
N THR A 150 -7.27 -16.86 14.03
CA THR A 150 -8.67 -16.52 14.23
C THR A 150 -8.88 -15.03 14.56
N THR A 151 -10.10 -14.53 14.34
CA THR A 151 -10.52 -13.19 14.76
C THR A 151 -10.20 -12.92 16.23
N HIS A 152 -10.47 -13.89 17.11
CA HIS A 152 -10.19 -13.77 18.54
C HIS A 152 -8.70 -13.62 18.86
N ALA A 153 -7.81 -14.27 18.09
CA ALA A 153 -6.38 -14.12 18.25
C ALA A 153 -5.90 -12.70 17.86
N LEU A 154 -6.53 -12.11 16.83
CA LEU A 154 -6.28 -10.72 16.40
C LEU A 154 -6.80 -9.73 17.44
N GLU A 155 -8.01 -9.92 17.96
CA GLU A 155 -8.55 -9.09 19.05
C GLU A 155 -7.63 -9.10 20.26
N THR A 156 -7.20 -10.28 20.69
CA THR A 156 -6.29 -10.44 21.83
C THR A 156 -4.96 -9.73 21.59
N ALA A 157 -4.44 -9.76 20.36
CA ALA A 157 -3.20 -9.07 20.00
C ALA A 157 -3.36 -7.54 20.12
N VAL A 158 -4.49 -7.00 19.63
CA VAL A 158 -4.81 -5.57 19.74
C VAL A 158 -4.96 -5.13 21.20
N MET A 159 -5.71 -5.90 22.00
CA MET A 159 -5.93 -5.59 23.41
C MET A 159 -4.64 -5.61 24.21
N ARG A 160 -3.73 -6.56 23.95
CA ARG A 160 -2.40 -6.63 24.60
C ARG A 160 -1.47 -5.48 24.21
N ALA A 161 -1.66 -4.89 23.04
CA ALA A 161 -0.95 -3.68 22.65
C ALA A 161 -1.49 -2.42 23.35
N GLY A 162 -2.61 -2.54 24.09
CA GLY A 162 -3.31 -1.44 24.73
C GLY A 162 -4.22 -0.66 23.78
N GLY A 163 -4.57 -1.24 22.62
CA GLY A 163 -5.58 -0.70 21.72
C GLY A 163 -6.98 -1.22 22.08
N THR A 164 -8.01 -0.51 21.66
CA THR A 164 -9.41 -0.94 21.76
C THR A 164 -9.93 -1.36 20.40
N VAL A 165 -10.32 -2.62 20.24
CA VAL A 165 -10.91 -3.11 18.99
C VAL A 165 -12.28 -2.50 18.78
N VAL A 166 -12.48 -1.84 17.64
CA VAL A 166 -13.79 -1.37 17.17
C VAL A 166 -14.47 -2.45 16.33
N GLY A 167 -13.70 -3.21 15.55
CA GLY A 167 -14.18 -4.42 14.90
C GLY A 167 -13.13 -5.05 13.99
N ILE A 168 -13.35 -6.33 13.67
CA ILE A 168 -12.49 -7.12 12.78
C ILE A 168 -13.37 -7.87 11.79
N TRP A 169 -13.09 -7.69 10.50
CA TRP A 169 -13.86 -8.30 9.42
C TRP A 169 -12.93 -8.93 8.38
N PRO A 170 -13.35 -9.99 7.67
CA PRO A 170 -12.66 -10.44 6.47
C PRO A 170 -12.56 -9.30 5.45
N ALA A 171 -11.43 -9.21 4.76
CA ALA A 171 -11.18 -8.21 3.74
C ALA A 171 -10.94 -8.86 2.37
N PRO A 172 -11.51 -8.33 1.27
CA PRO A 172 -11.14 -8.77 -0.07
C PRO A 172 -9.76 -8.24 -0.47
N ALA A 173 -9.14 -8.83 -1.50
CA ALA A 173 -7.87 -8.32 -2.05
C ALA A 173 -7.96 -6.86 -2.50
N LEU A 174 -9.16 -6.38 -2.89
CA LEU A 174 -9.42 -5.00 -3.25
C LEU A 174 -9.17 -4.01 -2.09
N ALA A 175 -9.20 -4.47 -0.84
CA ALA A 175 -8.87 -3.64 0.33
C ALA A 175 -7.40 -3.20 0.36
N LEU A 176 -6.53 -3.80 -0.46
CA LEU A 176 -5.12 -3.42 -0.61
C LEU A 176 -4.91 -2.30 -1.62
N VAL A 177 -5.90 -2.03 -2.47
CA VAL A 177 -5.88 -0.87 -3.34
C VAL A 177 -6.16 0.35 -2.47
N ASP A 178 -5.26 1.32 -2.48
CA ASP A 178 -5.48 2.55 -1.73
C ASP A 178 -6.78 3.22 -2.19
N GLY A 179 -7.44 3.92 -1.27
CA GLY A 179 -8.75 4.50 -1.53
C GLY A 179 -8.77 5.50 -2.70
N GLN A 180 -7.63 6.14 -3.02
CA GLN A 180 -7.54 7.12 -4.11
C GLN A 180 -7.52 6.39 -5.46
N THR A 181 -6.68 5.36 -5.59
CA THR A 181 -6.63 4.50 -6.78
C THR A 181 -7.98 3.83 -7.01
N LYS A 182 -8.60 3.26 -5.97
CA LYS A 182 -9.94 2.66 -6.07
C LYS A 182 -10.98 3.68 -6.55
N ALA A 183 -10.98 4.89 -5.99
CA ALA A 183 -11.91 5.93 -6.40
C ALA A 183 -11.73 6.36 -7.86
N LEU A 184 -10.49 6.47 -8.35
CA LEU A 184 -10.21 6.80 -9.76
C LEU A 184 -10.61 5.67 -10.71
N THR A 185 -10.40 4.41 -10.32
CA THR A 185 -10.86 3.25 -11.10
C THR A 185 -12.39 3.25 -11.20
N LEU A 186 -13.09 3.49 -10.09
CA LEU A 186 -14.55 3.57 -10.04
C LEU A 186 -15.09 4.77 -10.82
N ALA A 187 -14.44 5.93 -10.75
CA ALA A 187 -14.79 7.11 -11.55
C ALA A 187 -14.64 6.83 -13.06
N THR A 188 -13.58 6.11 -13.46
CA THR A 188 -13.36 5.72 -14.86
C THR A 188 -14.44 4.78 -15.35
N ARG A 189 -14.79 3.77 -14.54
CA ARG A 189 -15.89 2.83 -14.82
C ARG A 189 -17.22 3.56 -14.98
N LEU A 190 -17.52 4.47 -14.06
CA LEU A 190 -18.73 5.30 -14.10
C LEU A 190 -18.79 6.23 -15.32
N ALA A 191 -17.65 6.77 -15.75
CA ALA A 191 -17.60 7.60 -16.95
C ALA A 191 -17.86 6.79 -18.23
N ALA A 192 -17.44 5.52 -18.25
CA ALA A 192 -17.73 4.61 -19.35
C ALA A 192 -19.20 4.17 -19.37
N ASP A 193 -19.79 3.93 -18.19
CA ASP A 193 -21.19 3.53 -18.03
C ASP A 193 -21.87 4.23 -16.82
N PRO A 194 -22.58 5.35 -17.04
CA PRO A 194 -23.25 6.08 -15.97
C PRO A 194 -24.39 5.31 -15.29
N ASP A 195 -24.95 4.30 -15.94
CA ASP A 195 -26.06 3.51 -15.39
C ASP A 195 -25.60 2.61 -14.23
N GLU A 196 -24.29 2.37 -14.10
CA GLU A 196 -23.69 1.62 -12.99
C GLU A 196 -23.54 2.44 -11.69
N LEU A 197 -23.98 3.71 -11.65
CA LEU A 197 -23.83 4.60 -10.48
C LEU A 197 -24.18 3.93 -9.13
N PRO A 198 -25.31 3.21 -8.98
CA PRO A 198 -25.62 2.58 -7.70
C PRO A 198 -24.60 1.51 -7.30
N LEU A 199 -24.13 0.70 -8.25
CA LEU A 199 -23.17 -0.37 -7.99
C LEU A 199 -21.78 0.21 -7.67
N VAL A 200 -21.39 1.26 -8.39
CA VAL A 200 -20.14 1.98 -8.17
C VAL A 200 -20.10 2.63 -6.78
N ILE A 201 -21.18 3.26 -6.32
CA ILE A 201 -21.26 3.82 -4.97
C ILE A 201 -21.26 2.71 -3.90
N ALA A 202 -22.01 1.62 -4.12
CA ALA A 202 -22.01 0.47 -3.21
C ALA A 202 -20.59 -0.09 -3.02
N GLU A 203 -19.86 -0.23 -4.12
CA GLU A 203 -18.48 -0.71 -4.10
C GLU A 203 -17.52 0.27 -3.43
N LEU A 204 -17.64 1.58 -3.71
CA LEU A 204 -16.85 2.62 -3.06
C LEU A 204 -17.00 2.56 -1.53
N LEU A 205 -18.24 2.39 -1.08
CA LEU A 205 -18.61 2.41 0.33
C LEU A 205 -18.45 1.06 1.06
N GLY A 206 -18.22 -0.03 0.32
CA GLY A 206 -18.31 -1.39 0.88
C GLY A 206 -19.68 -1.66 1.50
N ALA A 207 -20.73 -1.14 0.86
CA ALA A 207 -22.11 -1.21 1.33
C ALA A 207 -22.97 -2.01 0.36
N GLN A 208 -24.14 -2.43 0.80
CA GLN A 208 -25.15 -3.07 -0.03
C GLN A 208 -26.08 -2.00 -0.60
N TYR A 209 -26.22 -1.95 -1.92
CA TYR A 209 -27.27 -1.17 -2.57
C TYR A 209 -28.60 -1.92 -2.42
N VAL A 210 -29.62 -1.24 -1.91
CA VAL A 210 -30.94 -1.84 -1.69
C VAL A 210 -31.98 -1.09 -2.50
N THR A 211 -32.73 -1.84 -3.30
CA THR A 211 -33.87 -1.35 -4.07
C THR A 211 -35.16 -1.59 -3.30
N GLY A 212 -35.87 -0.51 -2.92
CA GLY A 212 -37.17 -0.59 -2.24
C GLY A 212 -37.32 0.35 -1.04
N THR A 213 -38.56 0.66 -0.67
CA THR A 213 -38.93 1.61 0.39
C THR A 213 -38.94 1.02 1.81
N SER A 214 -38.72 -0.29 1.98
CA SER A 214 -38.91 -0.99 3.27
C SER A 214 -37.62 -1.40 3.99
N VAL A 215 -36.56 -0.59 3.88
CA VAL A 215 -35.33 -0.82 4.65
C VAL A 215 -35.40 -0.07 5.99
N PRO A 216 -35.18 -0.74 7.13
CA PRO A 216 -35.13 -0.05 8.41
C PRO A 216 -33.98 0.97 8.42
N ARG A 217 -34.34 2.26 8.42
CA ARG A 217 -33.40 3.39 8.49
C ARG A 217 -32.78 3.43 9.88
N THR A 218 -31.66 2.73 10.03
CA THR A 218 -30.89 2.79 11.26
C THR A 218 -29.83 3.88 11.10
N PRO A 219 -29.80 4.92 11.97
CA PRO A 219 -28.86 6.02 11.85
C PRO A 219 -27.40 5.54 11.79
N GLY A 220 -26.62 6.12 10.88
CA GLY A 220 -25.20 5.80 10.68
C GLY A 220 -24.94 4.61 9.75
N VAL A 221 -25.75 3.55 9.79
CA VAL A 221 -25.54 2.33 8.97
C VAL A 221 -26.34 2.31 7.67
N THR A 222 -27.23 3.29 7.48
CA THR A 222 -27.98 3.53 6.25
C THR A 222 -27.61 4.90 5.70
N LEU A 223 -27.25 4.97 4.42
CA LEU A 223 -27.01 6.20 3.67
C LEU A 223 -27.99 6.27 2.50
N THR A 224 -28.73 7.38 2.39
CA THR A 224 -29.60 7.66 1.25
C THR A 224 -28.99 8.82 0.45
N ILE A 225 -28.89 8.64 -0.87
CA ILE A 225 -28.37 9.65 -1.79
C ILE A 225 -29.46 10.00 -2.80
N ASP A 226 -29.85 11.27 -2.80
CA ASP A 226 -30.86 11.81 -3.70
C ASP A 226 -30.22 12.20 -5.03
N ALA A 227 -29.91 11.19 -5.87
CA ALA A 227 -29.34 11.43 -7.19
C ALA A 227 -30.39 11.82 -8.24
N HIS A 228 -31.62 11.34 -8.09
CA HIS A 228 -32.75 11.68 -8.95
C HIS A 228 -34.00 11.92 -8.09
N PRO A 229 -34.84 12.94 -8.37
CA PRO A 229 -36.00 13.29 -7.55
C PRO A 229 -36.99 12.13 -7.35
N GLU A 230 -37.05 11.19 -8.29
CA GLU A 230 -38.02 10.10 -8.31
C GLU A 230 -37.47 8.77 -7.75
N LEU A 231 -36.15 8.61 -7.67
CA LEU A 231 -35.49 7.34 -7.34
C LEU A 231 -34.26 7.57 -6.43
N PRO A 232 -34.47 7.74 -5.10
CA PRO A 232 -33.37 7.84 -4.15
C PRO A 232 -32.64 6.50 -4.03
N MET A 233 -31.30 6.54 -4.03
CA MET A 233 -30.48 5.35 -3.86
C MET A 233 -30.20 5.13 -2.37
N THR A 234 -30.41 3.91 -1.87
CA THR A 234 -30.17 3.57 -0.46
C THR A 234 -29.08 2.52 -0.32
N PHE A 235 -28.11 2.81 0.55
CA PHE A 235 -26.96 1.97 0.85
C PHE A 235 -26.97 1.56 2.32
N VAL A 236 -26.76 0.28 2.59
CA VAL A 236 -26.78 -0.30 3.93
C VAL A 236 -25.46 -1.01 4.23
N ARG A 237 -24.88 -0.75 5.40
CA ARG A 237 -23.66 -1.41 5.87
C ARG A 237 -23.83 -1.89 7.29
N ALA A 238 -23.89 -3.21 7.49
CA ALA A 238 -24.20 -3.81 8.78
C ALA A 238 -23.17 -3.45 9.87
N GLY A 239 -23.62 -2.78 10.93
CA GLY A 239 -22.81 -2.50 12.13
C GLY A 239 -21.66 -1.51 11.97
N GLU A 240 -21.50 -0.88 10.80
CA GLU A 240 -20.38 0.01 10.48
C GLU A 240 -20.90 1.37 9.97
N PRO A 241 -20.91 2.42 10.79
CA PRO A 241 -21.46 3.70 10.38
C PRO A 241 -20.63 4.36 9.27
N PHE A 242 -21.28 5.11 8.39
CA PHE A 242 -20.61 5.89 7.35
C PHE A 242 -19.91 7.11 7.95
N THR A 243 -18.65 7.31 7.57
CA THR A 243 -17.87 8.49 7.94
C THR A 243 -18.24 9.68 7.05
N PRO A 244 -18.06 10.94 7.53
CA PRO A 244 -18.30 12.14 6.71
C PRO A 244 -17.51 12.13 5.38
N ALA A 245 -16.28 11.60 5.39
CA ALA A 245 -15.45 11.50 4.19
C ALA A 245 -16.00 10.47 3.18
N GLU A 246 -16.59 9.37 3.64
CA GLU A 246 -17.26 8.39 2.78
C GLU A 246 -18.50 9.00 2.11
N ILE A 247 -19.33 9.69 2.89
CA ILE A 247 -20.53 10.39 2.40
C ILE A 247 -20.15 11.41 1.33
N ALA A 248 -19.13 12.25 1.61
CA ALA A 248 -18.64 13.25 0.66
C ALA A 248 -18.16 12.62 -0.66
N ARG A 249 -17.42 11.51 -0.61
CA ARG A 249 -16.96 10.81 -1.83
C ARG A 249 -18.13 10.23 -2.63
N ALA A 250 -19.15 9.70 -1.97
CA ALA A 250 -20.33 9.18 -2.66
C ALA A 250 -21.06 10.29 -3.43
N HIS A 251 -21.27 11.46 -2.80
CA HIS A 251 -21.83 12.62 -3.49
C HIS A 251 -20.99 13.08 -4.69
N ARG A 252 -19.65 13.06 -4.58
CA ARG A 252 -18.78 13.41 -5.71
C ARG A 252 -18.86 12.44 -6.89
N LEU A 253 -19.09 11.16 -6.65
CA LEU A 253 -19.38 10.22 -7.73
C LEU A 253 -20.75 10.48 -8.36
N THR A 254 -21.75 10.86 -7.56
CA THR A 254 -23.05 11.31 -8.09
C THR A 254 -22.91 12.55 -8.97
N ASP A 255 -22.18 13.57 -8.53
CA ASP A 255 -21.88 14.76 -9.32
C ASP A 255 -21.21 14.39 -10.66
N LEU A 256 -20.25 13.47 -10.63
CA LEU A 256 -19.54 13.00 -11.83
C LEU A 256 -20.50 12.30 -12.82
N ALA A 257 -21.37 11.41 -12.33
CA ALA A 257 -22.35 10.74 -13.19
C ALA A 257 -23.27 11.73 -13.89
N LEU A 258 -23.78 12.74 -13.16
CA LEU A 258 -24.62 13.80 -13.73
C LEU A 258 -23.89 14.59 -14.82
N LEU A 259 -22.61 14.90 -14.65
CA LEU A 259 -21.82 15.59 -15.66
C LEU A 259 -21.60 14.74 -16.91
N VAL A 260 -21.33 13.44 -16.76
CA VAL A 260 -21.09 12.53 -17.88
C VAL A 260 -22.39 12.26 -18.66
N THR A 261 -23.53 12.10 -17.99
CA THR A 261 -24.83 11.91 -18.66
C THR A 261 -25.27 13.15 -19.43
N HIS A 262 -25.00 14.36 -18.92
CA HIS A 262 -25.30 15.60 -19.63
C HIS A 262 -24.48 15.83 -20.90
N GLN A 263 -23.34 15.15 -21.06
CA GLN A 263 -22.46 15.28 -22.24
C GLN A 263 -22.75 14.27 -23.35
N ARG A 264 -23.63 13.28 -23.11
CA ARG A 264 -24.10 12.33 -24.13
C ARG A 264 -25.35 12.86 -24.81
#